data_AF-A0A0G1LH53-F1
#
_entry.id   AF-A0A0G1LH53-F1
#
_cell.length_a   1.000
_cell.length_b   1.000
_cell.length_c   1.000
_cell.angle_alpha   90.00
_cell.angle_beta   90.00
_cell.angle_gamma   90.00
#
_symmetry.space_group_name_H-M   'P 1'
#
loop_
_entity.id
_entity.type
_entity.pdbx_description
1 polymer ?
#
loop_
_entity_poly.entity_id
_entity_poly.type
_entity_poly.pdbx_seq_one_letter_code
_entity_poly.pdbx_strand_id
1 'polypeptide(L)'
;MEFPFNNIVGADEERKKELKENWHQEIEELSKKNESGFAEFKQQLTAEQREDIGRIEGYVNEIAHRYGAEEKLAPEVILFKPGGVNKATKGRFDDGACSQYRRRIIIDSHPSRVFFATTLAHEMFHLAGYTSLRFSKEKNDMDLYRTGMALESKDGTTSYFKDVEEALIAQAVSMLYDEYLRKDPRFADEIAKTDFIKGWFRKLFETDGGISEKQKEFLDNTHSFPDVNSLIENLNGDESEDYKLGFLSGYVEEMLKKGDVVFRERFQERKKFDFLVDSILENSAGEYADRQKITELFMRAHFSGRLLPLARVIEKSLGKGSFRKVAEDFAEYWDFEKENEAATFKSFNEQDMGELLAKRKAEAEELEKRQKEKMEMLEKAEKDGKLFVK
;
A
#
# COMPACT_ATOMS: atom_id res chain seq x y z
N MET A 1 19.16 -5.92 9.35
CA MET A 1 17.76 -5.60 9.05
C MET A 1 16.82 -6.36 9.98
N GLU A 2 16.44 -5.76 11.11
CA GLU A 2 15.53 -6.38 12.07
C GLU A 2 14.26 -6.96 11.40
N PHE A 3 13.70 -8.02 11.98
CA PHE A 3 12.53 -8.71 11.44
C PHE A 3 11.30 -7.77 11.40
N PRO A 4 10.73 -7.46 10.21
CA PRO A 4 9.82 -6.33 10.05
C PRO A 4 8.33 -6.62 10.31
N PHE A 5 7.96 -7.85 10.67
CA PHE A 5 6.55 -8.25 10.86
C PHE A 5 6.19 -8.34 12.33
N ASN A 6 4.94 -7.97 12.62
CA ASN A 6 4.40 -8.01 13.97
C ASN A 6 4.21 -9.45 14.46
N ASN A 7 3.89 -10.40 13.58
CA ASN A 7 3.61 -11.77 13.99
C ASN A 7 3.87 -12.82 12.90
N ILE A 8 4.08 -14.07 13.33
CA ILE A 8 4.08 -15.27 12.49
C ILE A 8 3.02 -16.22 13.08
N VAL A 9 2.04 -16.62 12.27
CA VAL A 9 1.00 -17.58 12.66
C VAL A 9 1.29 -18.97 12.09
N GLY A 10 0.84 -20.03 12.77
CA GLY A 10 0.98 -21.41 12.29
C GLY A 10 2.31 -22.11 12.62
N ALA A 11 3.29 -21.39 13.18
CA ALA A 11 4.53 -21.92 13.72
C ALA A 11 4.52 -21.97 15.27
N ASP A 12 5.24 -22.91 15.86
CA ASP A 12 5.56 -22.90 17.30
C ASP A 12 6.69 -21.89 17.61
N GLU A 13 6.96 -21.63 18.89
CA GLU A 13 7.88 -20.56 19.30
C GLU A 13 9.34 -20.81 18.88
N GLU A 14 9.78 -22.07 18.88
CA GLU A 14 11.13 -22.42 18.42
C GLU A 14 11.27 -22.14 16.92
N ARG A 15 10.29 -22.58 16.12
CA ARG A 15 10.28 -22.33 14.68
C ARG A 15 10.14 -20.85 14.36
N LYS A 16 9.32 -20.08 15.10
CA LYS A 16 9.23 -18.62 14.91
C LYS A 16 10.57 -17.94 15.15
N LYS A 17 11.31 -18.35 16.18
CA LYS A 17 12.63 -17.78 16.50
C LYS A 17 13.60 -18.06 15.35
N GLU A 18 13.67 -19.31 14.88
CA GLU A 18 14.51 -19.70 13.75
C GLU A 18 14.18 -18.89 12.48
N LEU A 19 12.89 -18.76 12.14
CA LEU A 19 12.44 -18.00 10.97
C LEU A 19 12.85 -16.52 11.06
N LYS A 20 12.79 -15.92 12.25
CA LYS A 20 13.23 -14.53 12.47
C LYS A 20 14.74 -14.37 12.33
N GLU A 21 15.51 -15.34 12.83
CA GLU A 21 16.98 -15.32 12.74
C GLU A 21 17.47 -15.48 11.30
N ASN A 22 16.84 -16.38 10.53
CA ASN A 22 17.22 -16.67 9.15
C ASN A 22 16.70 -15.65 8.13
N TRP A 23 15.67 -14.88 8.48
CA TRP A 23 15.05 -13.86 7.63
C TRP A 23 16.05 -12.95 6.91
N HIS A 24 17.06 -12.48 7.63
CA HIS A 24 18.06 -11.57 7.09
C HIS A 24 18.80 -12.15 5.88
N GLN A 25 19.21 -13.42 5.98
CA GLN A 25 19.96 -14.09 4.92
C GLN A 25 19.09 -14.29 3.69
N GLU A 26 17.83 -14.69 3.90
CA GLU A 26 16.86 -14.91 2.83
C GLU A 26 16.55 -13.61 2.05
N ILE A 27 16.33 -12.49 2.75
CA ILE A 27 16.06 -11.20 2.10
C ILE A 27 17.29 -10.64 1.38
N GLU A 28 18.50 -10.83 1.91
CA GLU A 28 19.72 -10.34 1.27
C GLU A 28 19.98 -11.05 -0.07
N GLU A 29 19.74 -12.36 -0.14
CA GLU A 29 19.86 -13.13 -1.38
C GLU A 29 18.81 -12.72 -2.41
N LEU A 30 17.55 -12.54 -1.99
CA LEU A 30 16.48 -12.02 -2.84
C LEU A 30 16.81 -10.62 -3.37
N SER A 31 17.43 -9.78 -2.53
CA SER A 31 17.84 -8.42 -2.90
C SER A 31 18.87 -8.41 -4.02
N LYS A 32 19.92 -9.24 -3.92
CA LYS A 32 20.99 -9.33 -4.92
C LYS A 32 20.49 -9.78 -6.31
N LYS A 33 19.46 -10.62 -6.35
CA LYS A 33 18.95 -11.18 -7.60
C LYS A 33 18.08 -10.18 -8.40
N ASN A 34 17.32 -9.33 -7.71
CA ASN A 34 16.37 -8.40 -8.33
C ASN A 34 16.95 -6.99 -8.61
N GLU A 35 18.13 -6.65 -8.07
CA GLU A 35 18.75 -5.33 -8.32
C GLU A 35 19.03 -5.04 -9.81
N SER A 36 19.26 -6.09 -10.61
CA SER A 36 19.52 -5.95 -12.05
C SER A 36 18.30 -5.48 -12.84
N GLY A 37 17.08 -5.83 -12.39
CA GLY A 37 15.83 -5.55 -13.11
C GLY A 37 15.33 -4.11 -12.98
N PHE A 38 15.79 -3.36 -11.98
CA PHE A 38 15.32 -1.98 -11.74
C PHE A 38 16.32 -0.90 -12.18
N ALA A 39 17.55 -1.29 -12.49
CA ALA A 39 18.64 -0.35 -12.76
C ALA A 39 18.31 0.61 -13.92
N GLU A 40 17.56 0.16 -14.92
CA GLU A 40 17.22 0.98 -16.09
C GLU A 40 16.18 2.09 -15.80
N PHE A 41 15.30 1.86 -14.82
CA PHE A 41 14.25 2.80 -14.43
C PHE A 41 14.70 3.76 -13.33
N LYS A 42 15.67 3.33 -12.51
CA LYS A 42 16.12 4.07 -11.34
C LYS A 42 16.68 5.45 -11.67
N GLN A 43 16.31 6.41 -10.84
CA GLN A 43 16.86 7.77 -10.79
C GLN A 43 17.52 8.02 -9.44
N GLN A 44 18.43 8.98 -9.40
CA GLN A 44 19.05 9.42 -8.17
C GLN A 44 18.13 10.41 -7.45
N LEU A 45 17.82 10.12 -6.19
CA LEU A 45 17.13 11.07 -5.30
C LEU A 45 17.97 12.34 -5.11
N THR A 46 17.34 13.50 -5.30
CA THR A 46 17.92 14.80 -4.94
C THR A 46 18.04 14.94 -3.42
N ALA A 47 18.81 15.92 -2.94
CA ALA A 47 18.90 16.21 -1.51
C ALA A 47 17.52 16.58 -0.93
N GLU A 48 16.76 17.39 -1.65
CA GLU A 48 15.41 17.80 -1.28
C GLU A 48 14.44 16.61 -1.19
N GLN A 49 14.47 15.68 -2.15
CA GLN A 49 13.63 14.48 -2.09
C GLN A 49 13.98 13.58 -0.90
N ARG A 50 15.26 13.52 -0.48
CA ARG A 50 15.66 12.76 0.72
C ARG A 50 15.13 13.41 2.00
N GLU A 51 15.16 14.74 2.08
CA GLU A 51 14.53 15.47 3.18
C GLU A 51 13.02 15.28 3.18
N ASP A 52 12.40 15.22 2.00
CA ASP A 52 10.98 14.94 1.84
C ASP A 52 10.61 13.58 2.40
N ILE A 53 11.33 12.53 1.99
CA ILE A 53 11.14 11.16 2.48
C ILE A 53 11.18 11.13 4.01
N GLY A 54 12.21 11.71 4.64
CA GLY A 54 12.36 11.68 6.10
C GLY A 54 11.24 12.43 6.83
N ARG A 55 10.72 13.53 6.26
CA ARG A 55 9.59 14.27 6.87
C ARG A 55 8.26 13.56 6.68
N ILE A 56 8.01 13.02 5.49
CA ILE A 56 6.80 12.25 5.20
C ILE A 56 6.74 11.01 6.09
N GLU A 57 7.86 10.32 6.27
CA GLU A 57 7.97 9.20 7.21
C GLU A 57 7.58 9.62 8.64
N GLY A 58 8.09 10.77 9.11
CA GLY A 58 7.71 11.32 10.41
C GLY A 58 6.21 11.56 10.54
N TYR A 59 5.57 12.13 9.52
CA TYR A 59 4.12 12.39 9.51
C TYR A 59 3.31 11.09 9.50
N VAL A 60 3.72 10.12 8.68
CA VAL A 60 3.10 8.78 8.62
C VAL A 60 3.18 8.09 9.97
N ASN A 61 4.36 8.10 10.61
CA ASN A 61 4.56 7.48 11.91
C ASN A 61 3.67 8.13 12.99
N GLU A 62 3.55 9.47 12.99
CA GLU A 62 2.69 10.17 13.94
C GLU A 62 1.20 9.79 13.75
N ILE A 63 0.72 9.72 12.50
CA ILE A 63 -0.66 9.29 12.20
C ILE A 63 -0.87 7.83 12.59
N ALA A 64 0.03 6.92 12.19
CA ALA A 64 -0.10 5.50 12.45
C ALA A 64 -0.06 5.18 13.96
N HIS A 65 0.82 5.85 14.72
CA HIS A 65 0.93 5.69 16.18
C HIS A 65 -0.33 6.13 16.92
N ARG A 66 -1.06 7.16 16.45
CA ARG A 66 -2.37 7.55 17.03
C ARG A 66 -3.36 6.38 17.06
N TYR A 67 -3.23 5.45 16.11
CA TYR A 67 -4.09 4.28 15.97
C TYR A 67 -3.45 2.98 16.47
N GLY A 68 -2.29 3.08 17.13
CA GLY A 68 -1.62 1.96 17.79
C GLY A 68 -0.76 1.10 16.88
N ALA A 69 -0.23 1.66 15.78
CA ALA A 69 0.87 1.03 15.06
C ALA A 69 2.09 0.85 15.98
N GLU A 70 2.86 -0.21 15.74
CA GLU A 70 4.21 -0.37 16.29
C GLU A 70 5.21 0.39 15.43
N GLU A 71 6.26 0.91 16.04
CA GLU A 71 7.36 1.53 15.31
C GLU A 71 8.08 0.48 14.45
N LYS A 72 8.35 0.83 13.19
CA LYS A 72 9.03 -0.05 12.23
C LYS A 72 10.21 0.67 11.60
N LEU A 73 11.16 -0.09 11.10
CA LEU A 73 12.30 0.46 10.38
C LEU A 73 11.86 1.29 9.17
N ALA A 74 12.59 2.38 8.91
CA ALA A 74 12.43 3.20 7.73
C ALA A 74 12.51 2.35 6.46
N PRO A 75 11.58 2.53 5.50
CA PRO A 75 11.64 1.80 4.25
C PRO A 75 12.76 2.32 3.34
N GLU A 76 13.30 1.45 2.49
CA GLU A 76 14.13 1.88 1.38
C GLU A 76 13.25 2.48 0.28
N VAL A 77 13.47 3.74 -0.08
CA VAL A 77 12.74 4.41 -1.16
C VAL A 77 13.60 4.47 -2.41
N ILE A 78 13.07 3.99 -3.54
CA ILE A 78 13.71 4.01 -4.84
C ILE A 78 12.86 4.85 -5.80
N LEU A 79 13.45 5.92 -6.33
CA LEU A 79 12.83 6.77 -7.33
C LEU A 79 13.05 6.18 -8.73
N PHE A 80 11.99 6.09 -9.52
CA PHE A 80 12.00 5.69 -10.92
C PHE A 80 11.68 6.86 -11.85
N LYS A 81 12.05 6.75 -13.13
CA LYS A 81 11.57 7.63 -14.21
C LYS A 81 10.05 7.51 -14.37
N PRO A 82 9.35 8.49 -14.96
CA PRO A 82 7.90 8.39 -15.17
C PRO A 82 7.52 7.14 -15.98
N GLY A 83 6.48 6.42 -15.53
CA GLY A 83 6.03 5.13 -16.06
C GLY A 83 6.99 3.98 -15.76
N GLY A 84 7.94 4.15 -14.85
CA GLY A 84 8.93 3.15 -14.49
C GLY A 84 8.33 2.06 -13.60
N VAL A 85 7.47 2.42 -12.65
CA VAL A 85 6.77 1.47 -11.77
C VAL A 85 5.86 0.58 -12.60
N ASN A 86 5.04 1.14 -13.49
CA ASN A 86 4.23 0.37 -14.44
C ASN A 86 5.07 -0.62 -15.25
N LYS A 87 6.17 -0.20 -15.87
CA LYS A 87 7.03 -1.11 -16.64
C LYS A 87 7.69 -2.18 -15.78
N ALA A 88 8.24 -1.81 -14.62
CA ALA A 88 8.93 -2.72 -13.72
C ALA A 88 7.99 -3.77 -13.11
N THR A 89 6.73 -3.39 -12.89
CA THR A 89 5.67 -4.26 -12.36
C THR A 89 4.79 -4.84 -13.47
N LYS A 90 5.17 -4.57 -14.72
CA LYS A 90 4.54 -4.97 -15.98
C LYS A 90 3.08 -4.51 -16.15
N GLY A 91 2.64 -3.52 -15.38
CA GLY A 91 1.29 -2.95 -15.44
C GLY A 91 0.41 -3.34 -14.27
N ARG A 92 0.96 -4.02 -13.25
CA ARG A 92 0.23 -4.31 -12.01
C ARG A 92 0.04 -3.06 -11.14
N PHE A 93 1.02 -2.17 -11.15
CA PHE A 93 1.02 -0.93 -10.38
C PHE A 93 1.42 0.23 -11.29
N ASP A 94 0.86 1.40 -11.09
CA ASP A 94 1.11 2.53 -11.99
C ASP A 94 2.28 3.40 -11.52
N ASP A 95 2.11 4.09 -10.39
CA ASP A 95 3.02 5.15 -9.95
C ASP A 95 3.80 4.84 -8.66
N GLY A 96 3.31 3.89 -7.87
CA GLY A 96 3.87 3.51 -6.57
C GLY A 96 3.62 2.03 -6.28
N ALA A 97 4.55 1.41 -5.56
CA ALA A 97 4.35 0.09 -4.98
C ALA A 97 5.30 -0.15 -3.80
N CYS A 98 4.86 -0.94 -2.83
CA CYS A 98 5.69 -1.39 -1.72
C CYS A 98 5.85 -2.91 -1.65
N SER A 99 7.00 -3.34 -1.13
CA SER A 99 7.27 -4.71 -0.70
C SER A 99 7.27 -4.78 0.82
N GLN A 100 6.36 -5.56 1.39
CA GLN A 100 6.28 -5.83 2.82
C GLN A 100 7.50 -6.61 3.33
N TYR A 101 8.00 -7.53 2.49
CA TYR A 101 9.18 -8.35 2.77
C TYR A 101 10.45 -7.50 2.87
N ARG A 102 10.70 -6.67 1.86
CA ARG A 102 11.95 -5.88 1.81
C ARG A 102 11.85 -4.53 2.52
N ARG A 103 10.64 -4.14 2.95
CA ARG A 103 10.30 -2.76 3.34
C ARG A 103 10.85 -1.76 2.33
N ARG A 104 10.55 -1.99 1.05
CA ARG A 104 11.02 -1.17 -0.06
C ARG A 104 9.84 -0.55 -0.76
N ILE A 105 9.97 0.72 -1.11
CA ILE A 105 9.01 1.47 -1.91
C ILE A 105 9.68 1.83 -3.22
N ILE A 106 9.00 1.55 -4.33
CA ILE A 106 9.32 2.11 -5.64
C ILE A 106 8.27 3.18 -5.96
N ILE A 107 8.70 4.32 -6.47
CA ILE A 107 7.82 5.44 -6.81
C ILE A 107 8.32 6.14 -8.07
N ASP A 108 7.41 6.49 -8.97
CA ASP A 108 7.75 7.24 -10.16
C ASP A 108 7.99 8.72 -9.83
N SER A 109 8.95 9.32 -10.52
CA SER A 109 9.17 10.76 -10.48
C SER A 109 8.00 11.48 -11.12
N HIS A 110 7.56 12.56 -10.49
CA HIS A 110 6.45 13.37 -10.97
C HIS A 110 6.73 14.87 -10.73
N PRO A 111 6.25 15.79 -11.58
CA PRO A 111 6.46 17.24 -11.38
C PRO A 111 5.81 17.78 -10.10
N SER A 112 4.64 17.26 -9.73
CA SER A 112 3.98 17.58 -8.46
C SER A 112 4.75 16.98 -7.28
N ARG A 113 5.19 17.85 -6.36
CA ARG A 113 5.80 17.45 -5.08
C ARG A 113 4.72 16.92 -4.13
N VAL A 114 3.50 17.46 -4.22
CA VAL A 114 2.33 16.95 -3.51
C VAL A 114 2.04 15.50 -3.89
N PHE A 115 2.04 15.18 -5.19
CA PHE A 115 1.90 13.80 -5.69
C PHE A 115 2.95 12.88 -5.10
N PHE A 116 4.23 13.27 -5.19
CA PHE A 116 5.32 12.49 -4.61
C PHE A 116 5.07 12.21 -3.12
N ALA A 117 4.63 13.23 -2.37
CA ALA A 117 4.37 13.08 -0.95
C ALA A 117 3.17 12.18 -0.64
N THR A 118 2.06 12.33 -1.35
CA THR A 118 0.84 11.56 -1.12
C THR A 118 1.01 10.10 -1.56
N THR A 119 1.65 9.85 -2.69
CA THR A 119 1.94 8.49 -3.18
C THR A 119 2.97 7.80 -2.27
N LEU A 120 4.01 8.49 -1.83
CA LEU A 120 4.95 7.91 -0.85
C LEU A 120 4.26 7.58 0.48
N ALA A 121 3.40 8.48 0.97
CA ALA A 121 2.65 8.26 2.19
C ALA A 121 1.70 7.06 2.08
N HIS A 122 1.02 6.90 0.93
CA HIS A 122 0.16 5.74 0.66
C HIS A 122 0.92 4.42 0.88
N GLU A 123 2.07 4.28 0.21
CA GLU A 123 2.92 3.09 0.32
C GLU A 123 3.49 2.91 1.73
N MET A 124 3.87 4.00 2.40
CA MET A 124 4.33 3.94 3.79
C MET A 124 3.22 3.50 4.76
N PHE A 125 1.96 3.90 4.55
CA PHE A 125 0.84 3.45 5.38
C PHE A 125 0.57 1.95 5.22
N HIS A 126 0.69 1.38 4.02
CA HIS A 126 0.70 -0.08 3.83
C HIS A 126 1.80 -0.75 4.68
N LEU A 127 3.01 -0.18 4.71
CA LEU A 127 4.13 -0.73 5.47
C LEU A 127 4.01 -0.51 6.99
N ALA A 128 3.30 0.53 7.42
CA ALA A 128 3.06 0.88 8.83
C ALA A 128 1.92 0.05 9.45
N GLY A 129 0.96 -0.41 8.63
CA GLY A 129 -0.12 -1.29 9.07
C GLY A 129 0.37 -2.57 9.74
N TYR A 130 -0.48 -3.21 10.56
CA TYR A 130 -0.12 -4.47 11.21
C TYR A 130 0.12 -5.56 10.16
N THR A 131 1.30 -6.17 10.16
CA THR A 131 1.66 -7.22 9.21
C THR A 131 1.91 -8.55 9.92
N SER A 132 1.39 -9.63 9.35
CA SER A 132 1.69 -10.98 9.84
C SER A 132 1.94 -11.95 8.71
N LEU A 133 2.84 -12.88 8.95
CA LEU A 133 3.13 -14.02 8.08
C LEU A 133 2.38 -15.26 8.54
N ARG A 134 2.06 -16.16 7.62
CA ARG A 134 1.53 -17.50 7.91
C ARG A 134 2.56 -18.53 7.49
N PHE A 135 2.99 -19.34 8.44
CA PHE A 135 3.81 -20.52 8.17
C PHE A 135 2.94 -21.69 7.71
N SER A 136 3.31 -22.28 6.57
CA SER A 136 2.76 -23.52 6.04
C SER A 136 3.73 -24.67 6.31
N LYS A 137 3.33 -25.60 7.17
CA LYS A 137 4.10 -26.83 7.46
C LYS A 137 4.30 -27.70 6.22
N GLU A 138 3.27 -27.79 5.37
CA GLU A 138 3.30 -28.63 4.17
C GLU A 138 4.31 -28.12 3.14
N LYS A 139 4.39 -26.80 2.95
CA LYS A 139 5.34 -26.16 2.02
C LYS A 139 6.68 -25.84 2.68
N ASN A 140 6.76 -25.96 4.01
CA ASN A 140 7.83 -25.41 4.83
C ASN A 140 8.11 -23.93 4.50
N ASP A 141 7.05 -23.14 4.31
CA ASP A 141 7.17 -21.76 3.82
C ASP A 141 6.34 -20.71 4.56
N MET A 142 6.62 -19.41 4.31
CA MET A 142 5.97 -18.26 4.93
C MET A 142 5.30 -17.34 3.90
N ASP A 143 3.98 -17.30 3.89
CA ASP A 143 3.23 -16.38 3.04
C ASP A 143 2.75 -15.16 3.84
N LEU A 144 2.53 -14.02 3.17
CA LEU A 144 1.79 -12.91 3.77
C LEU A 144 0.41 -13.43 4.18
N TYR A 145 0.08 -13.26 5.45
CA TYR A 145 -1.26 -13.58 5.95
C TYR A 145 -2.14 -12.35 5.98
N ARG A 146 -1.55 -11.23 6.40
CA ARG A 146 -2.31 -10.02 6.70
C ARG A 146 -1.45 -8.79 6.51
N THR A 147 -2.00 -7.78 5.84
CA THR A 147 -1.44 -6.44 5.71
C THR A 147 -2.49 -5.43 6.13
N GLY A 148 -2.28 -4.81 7.29
CA GLY A 148 -3.25 -3.92 7.89
C GLY A 148 -4.61 -4.58 8.13
N MET A 149 -5.61 -4.21 7.33
CA MET A 149 -6.96 -4.79 7.37
C MET A 149 -7.12 -5.99 6.43
N ALA A 150 -6.33 -6.04 5.35
CA ALA A 150 -6.44 -7.08 4.32
C ALA A 150 -5.94 -8.44 4.82
N LEU A 151 -6.63 -9.50 4.44
CA LEU A 151 -6.37 -10.88 4.87
C LEU A 151 -6.26 -11.80 3.66
N GLU A 152 -5.16 -12.53 3.55
CA GLU A 152 -4.92 -13.45 2.45
C GLU A 152 -5.49 -14.85 2.72
N SER A 153 -6.15 -15.40 1.71
CA SER A 153 -6.62 -16.79 1.70
C SER A 153 -5.45 -17.78 1.78
N LYS A 154 -5.71 -19.06 2.01
CA LYS A 154 -4.64 -20.09 2.14
C LYS A 154 -3.99 -20.44 0.82
N ASP A 155 -4.75 -20.35 -0.26
CA ASP A 155 -4.34 -20.60 -1.63
C ASP A 155 -3.79 -19.33 -2.32
N GLY A 156 -3.89 -18.15 -1.67
CA GLY A 156 -3.41 -16.87 -2.22
C GLY A 156 -4.27 -16.32 -3.35
N THR A 157 -5.47 -16.85 -3.55
CA THR A 157 -6.38 -16.44 -4.65
C THR A 157 -7.29 -15.28 -4.26
N THR A 158 -7.43 -14.99 -2.98
CA THR A 158 -8.37 -13.98 -2.48
C THR A 158 -7.73 -13.14 -1.37
N SER A 159 -7.78 -11.82 -1.55
CA SER A 159 -7.43 -10.86 -0.50
C SER A 159 -8.71 -10.23 0.04
N TYR A 160 -9.15 -10.67 1.22
CA TYR A 160 -10.35 -10.16 1.89
C TYR A 160 -10.12 -8.78 2.49
N PHE A 161 -11.15 -7.94 2.55
CA PHE A 161 -11.06 -6.54 3.01
C PHE A 161 -10.06 -5.66 2.24
N LYS A 162 -9.64 -6.04 1.03
CA LYS A 162 -8.64 -5.29 0.28
C LYS A 162 -9.11 -3.87 -0.04
N ASP A 163 -10.34 -3.71 -0.52
CA ASP A 163 -10.95 -2.39 -0.76
C ASP A 163 -11.05 -1.56 0.53
N VAL A 164 -11.28 -2.19 1.69
CA VAL A 164 -11.30 -1.48 2.99
C VAL A 164 -9.90 -1.01 3.35
N GLU A 165 -8.87 -1.82 3.15
CA GLU A 165 -7.48 -1.43 3.39
C GLU A 165 -7.10 -0.19 2.58
N GLU A 166 -7.36 -0.21 1.26
CA GLU A 166 -7.08 0.90 0.35
C GLU A 166 -7.84 2.17 0.75
N ALA A 167 -9.12 2.06 1.11
CA ALA A 167 -9.93 3.18 1.56
C ALA A 167 -9.39 3.81 2.86
N LEU A 168 -8.94 2.99 3.82
CA LEU A 168 -8.35 3.47 5.07
C LEU A 168 -7.01 4.16 4.84
N ILE A 169 -6.20 3.65 3.92
CA ILE A 169 -4.93 4.29 3.56
C ILE A 169 -5.19 5.63 2.88
N ALA A 170 -6.13 5.70 1.93
CA ALA A 170 -6.52 6.96 1.30
C ALA A 170 -7.06 7.98 2.31
N GLN A 171 -7.75 7.52 3.35
CA GLN A 171 -8.18 8.35 4.48
C GLN A 171 -6.99 8.83 5.32
N ALA A 172 -6.00 7.97 5.59
CA ALA A 172 -4.77 8.32 6.29
C ALA A 172 -3.92 9.35 5.51
N VAL A 173 -3.84 9.20 4.18
CA VAL A 173 -3.20 10.16 3.28
C VAL A 173 -3.93 11.50 3.30
N SER A 174 -5.27 11.49 3.38
CA SER A 174 -6.04 12.74 3.55
C SER A 174 -5.71 13.45 4.86
N MET A 175 -5.58 12.71 5.97
CA MET A 175 -5.11 13.28 7.24
C MET A 175 -3.69 13.86 7.11
N LEU A 176 -2.78 13.15 6.45
CA LEU A 176 -1.42 13.64 6.19
C LEU A 176 -1.42 14.94 5.39
N TYR A 177 -2.23 15.02 4.34
CA TYR A 177 -2.37 16.21 3.52
C TYR A 177 -2.92 17.39 4.33
N ASP A 178 -4.07 17.19 4.99
CA ASP A 178 -4.80 18.26 5.69
C ASP A 178 -4.08 18.74 6.96
N GLU A 179 -3.47 17.83 7.72
CA GLU A 179 -2.86 18.14 9.00
C GLU A 179 -1.40 18.61 8.88
N TYR A 180 -0.65 18.12 7.89
CA TYR A 180 0.80 18.36 7.77
C TYR A 180 1.18 19.07 6.46
N LEU A 181 0.87 18.50 5.30
CA LEU A 181 1.38 19.05 4.02
C LEU A 181 0.90 20.48 3.78
N ARG A 182 -0.37 20.78 4.06
CA ARG A 182 -0.93 22.15 3.95
C ARG A 182 -0.23 23.19 4.82
N LYS A 183 0.48 22.77 5.88
CA LYS A 183 1.17 23.65 6.83
C LYS A 183 2.68 23.69 6.62
N ASP A 184 3.20 22.80 5.79
CA ASP A 184 4.63 22.66 5.57
C ASP A 184 5.06 23.57 4.40
N PRO A 185 6.01 24.52 4.63
CA PRO A 185 6.42 25.50 3.63
C PRO A 185 6.90 24.89 2.30
N ARG A 186 7.37 23.64 2.32
CA ARG A 186 7.86 22.91 1.14
C ARG A 186 6.78 22.58 0.12
N PHE A 187 5.54 22.42 0.56
CA PHE A 187 4.39 22.10 -0.29
C PHE A 187 3.42 23.28 -0.41
N ALA A 188 3.60 24.33 0.40
CA ALA A 188 2.68 25.45 0.52
C ALA A 188 2.44 26.19 -0.82
N ASP A 189 3.49 26.39 -1.63
CA ASP A 189 3.36 27.07 -2.92
C ASP A 189 2.44 26.32 -3.89
N GLU A 190 2.69 25.02 -4.08
CA GLU A 190 1.89 24.18 -4.98
C GLU A 190 0.42 24.06 -4.51
N ILE A 191 0.21 23.91 -3.20
CA ILE A 191 -1.11 23.86 -2.59
C ILE A 191 -1.84 25.20 -2.75
N ALA A 192 -1.17 26.34 -2.53
CA ALA A 192 -1.77 27.65 -2.69
C ALA A 192 -2.17 27.95 -4.14
N LYS A 193 -1.33 27.56 -5.10
CA LYS A 193 -1.64 27.65 -6.54
C LYS A 193 -2.84 26.79 -6.92
N THR A 194 -2.93 25.60 -6.35
CA THR A 194 -4.07 24.70 -6.53
C THR A 194 -5.35 25.31 -5.95
N ASP A 195 -5.31 25.83 -4.73
CA ASP A 195 -6.46 26.48 -4.09
C ASP A 195 -6.92 27.72 -4.87
N PHE A 196 -5.99 28.49 -5.45
CA PHE A 196 -6.30 29.61 -6.34
C PHE A 196 -7.09 29.16 -7.58
N ILE A 197 -6.65 28.10 -8.26
CA ILE A 197 -7.33 27.54 -9.44
C ILE A 197 -8.72 27.00 -9.07
N LYS A 198 -8.85 26.31 -7.92
CA LYS A 198 -10.15 25.86 -7.42
C LYS A 198 -11.11 27.03 -7.19
N GLY A 199 -10.61 28.16 -6.70
CA GLY A 199 -11.41 29.39 -6.55
C GLY A 199 -12.00 29.87 -7.87
N TRP A 200 -11.21 29.83 -8.94
CA TRP A 200 -11.70 30.16 -10.29
C TRP A 200 -12.71 29.16 -10.84
N PHE A 201 -12.53 27.86 -10.58
CA PHE A 201 -13.55 26.87 -10.95
C PHE A 201 -14.87 27.07 -10.22
N ARG A 202 -14.85 27.43 -8.92
CA ARG A 202 -16.08 27.77 -8.20
C ARG A 202 -16.81 28.93 -8.89
N LYS A 203 -16.07 29.97 -9.28
CA LYS A 203 -16.61 31.10 -10.04
C LYS A 203 -17.20 30.70 -11.40
N LEU A 204 -16.49 29.83 -12.13
CA LEU A 204 -16.97 29.25 -13.39
C LEU A 204 -18.32 28.55 -13.19
N PHE A 205 -18.39 27.63 -12.23
CA PHE A 205 -19.58 26.82 -11.98
C PHE A 205 -20.76 27.65 -11.44
N GLU A 206 -20.49 28.70 -10.67
CA GLU A 206 -21.52 29.64 -10.20
C GLU A 206 -22.14 30.43 -11.37
N THR A 207 -21.33 30.79 -12.36
CA THR A 207 -21.80 31.49 -13.57
C THR A 207 -22.72 30.60 -14.42
N ASP A 208 -22.50 29.28 -14.39
CA ASP A 208 -23.28 28.26 -15.12
C ASP A 208 -24.56 27.79 -14.38
N GLY A 209 -25.02 28.53 -13.36
CA GLY A 209 -26.26 28.22 -12.63
C GLY A 209 -26.05 27.45 -11.33
N GLY A 210 -24.83 27.41 -10.80
CA GLY A 210 -24.48 26.87 -9.49
C GLY A 210 -23.64 25.59 -9.54
N ILE A 211 -23.06 25.23 -8.39
CA ILE A 211 -22.14 24.09 -8.28
C ILE A 211 -22.91 22.79 -8.07
N SER A 212 -22.90 21.91 -9.09
CA SER A 212 -23.41 20.54 -9.00
C SER A 212 -22.58 19.68 -8.05
N GLU A 213 -23.13 18.55 -7.60
CA GLU A 213 -22.43 17.66 -6.67
C GLU A 213 -21.15 17.07 -7.28
N LYS A 214 -21.16 16.70 -8.57
CA LYS A 214 -19.97 16.22 -9.27
C LYS A 214 -18.86 17.27 -9.35
N GLN A 215 -19.23 18.54 -9.51
CA GLN A 215 -18.27 19.65 -9.54
C GLN A 215 -17.66 19.90 -8.15
N LYS A 216 -18.45 19.81 -7.07
CA LYS A 216 -17.91 19.85 -5.70
C LYS A 216 -16.96 18.69 -5.47
N GLU A 217 -17.38 17.48 -5.83
CA GLU A 217 -16.58 16.26 -5.70
C GLU A 217 -15.25 16.38 -6.46
N PHE A 218 -15.25 16.91 -7.69
CA PHE A 218 -14.02 17.22 -8.43
C PHE A 218 -13.11 18.15 -7.63
N LEU A 219 -13.61 19.29 -7.16
CA LEU A 219 -12.81 20.27 -6.43
C LEU A 219 -12.30 19.75 -5.08
N ASP A 220 -13.11 18.99 -4.37
CA ASP A 220 -12.76 18.45 -3.06
C ASP A 220 -11.75 17.29 -3.19
N ASN A 221 -11.81 16.55 -4.30
CA ASN A 221 -10.86 15.48 -4.59
C ASN A 221 -9.59 15.93 -5.32
N THR A 222 -9.47 17.14 -5.88
CA THR A 222 -8.18 17.56 -6.46
C THR A 222 -7.18 17.93 -5.35
N HIS A 223 -6.00 17.31 -5.34
CA HIS A 223 -4.89 17.66 -4.44
C HIS A 223 -3.93 18.67 -5.05
N SER A 224 -3.68 18.57 -6.35
CA SER A 224 -2.77 19.48 -7.04
C SER A 224 -3.08 19.65 -8.52
N PHE A 225 -2.86 20.87 -9.01
CA PHE A 225 -2.59 21.16 -10.41
C PHE A 225 -1.09 21.53 -10.56
N PRO A 226 -0.22 20.63 -11.02
CA PRO A 226 1.21 20.91 -11.19
C PRO A 226 1.49 21.89 -12.33
N ASP A 227 2.63 22.60 -12.23
CA ASP A 227 3.20 23.44 -13.29
C ASP A 227 2.27 24.54 -13.86
N VAL A 228 1.34 25.03 -13.05
CA VAL A 228 0.28 25.97 -13.45
C VAL A 228 0.66 27.46 -13.45
N ASN A 229 1.95 27.81 -13.43
CA ASN A 229 2.37 29.23 -13.37
C ASN A 229 1.81 30.04 -14.56
N SER A 230 1.87 29.49 -15.77
CA SER A 230 1.32 30.16 -16.97
C SER A 230 -0.20 30.33 -16.90
N LEU A 231 -0.92 29.35 -16.35
CA LEU A 231 -2.36 29.48 -16.12
C LEU A 231 -2.65 30.61 -15.13
N ILE A 232 -1.93 30.67 -14.02
CA ILE A 232 -2.10 31.71 -12.99
C ILE A 232 -1.79 33.11 -13.54
N GLU A 233 -0.73 33.27 -14.33
CA GLU A 233 -0.41 34.53 -15.00
C GLU A 233 -1.56 35.02 -15.88
N ASN A 234 -2.17 34.12 -16.68
CA ASN A 234 -3.33 34.46 -17.51
C ASN A 234 -4.56 34.83 -16.67
N LEU A 235 -4.82 34.10 -15.59
CA LEU A 235 -5.94 34.38 -14.68
C LEU A 235 -5.79 35.72 -13.95
N ASN A 236 -4.56 36.15 -13.68
CA ASN A 236 -4.26 37.45 -13.07
C ASN A 236 -4.12 38.61 -14.07
N GLY A 237 -4.06 38.34 -15.38
CA GLY A 237 -3.92 39.36 -16.41
C GLY A 237 -5.13 40.30 -16.55
N ASP A 238 -5.07 41.25 -17.46
CA ASP A 238 -6.13 42.25 -17.66
C ASP A 238 -7.23 41.80 -18.64
N GLU A 239 -7.19 40.55 -19.07
CA GLU A 239 -8.18 39.98 -20.00
C GLU A 239 -9.59 39.91 -19.41
N SER A 240 -10.58 39.85 -20.30
CA SER A 240 -11.99 39.69 -19.90
C SER A 240 -12.21 38.42 -19.07
N GLU A 241 -13.20 38.46 -18.18
CA GLU A 241 -13.52 37.31 -17.34
C GLU A 241 -13.91 36.07 -18.13
N ASP A 242 -14.74 36.22 -19.17
CA ASP A 242 -15.14 35.12 -20.06
C ASP A 242 -13.93 34.47 -20.74
N TYR A 243 -12.94 35.27 -21.16
CA TYR A 243 -11.69 34.75 -21.73
C TYR A 243 -10.93 33.91 -20.70
N LYS A 244 -10.77 34.40 -19.47
CA LYS A 244 -10.07 33.70 -18.39
C LYS A 244 -10.74 32.38 -18.03
N LEU A 245 -12.07 32.38 -17.96
CA LEU A 245 -12.88 31.20 -17.70
C LEU A 245 -12.76 30.16 -18.82
N GLY A 246 -12.80 30.60 -20.09
CA GLY A 246 -12.56 29.74 -21.24
C GLY A 246 -11.14 29.17 -21.27
N PHE A 247 -10.13 29.99 -20.99
CA PHE A 247 -8.73 29.59 -20.92
C PHE A 247 -8.49 28.54 -19.80
N LEU A 248 -9.05 28.77 -18.60
CA LEU A 248 -9.00 27.82 -17.50
C LEU A 248 -9.58 26.46 -17.89
N SER A 249 -10.79 26.46 -18.47
CA SER A 249 -11.45 25.22 -18.87
C SER A 249 -10.63 24.44 -19.89
N GLY A 250 -10.13 25.12 -20.93
CA GLY A 250 -9.30 24.48 -21.95
C GLY A 250 -7.98 23.94 -21.41
N TYR A 251 -7.30 24.72 -20.56
CA TYR A 251 -6.02 24.32 -19.97
C TYR A 251 -6.17 23.09 -19.07
N VAL A 252 -7.16 23.08 -18.17
CA VAL A 252 -7.36 21.97 -17.25
C VAL A 252 -7.95 20.74 -17.95
N GLU A 253 -8.77 20.90 -18.98
CA GLU A 253 -9.19 19.78 -19.82
C GLU A 253 -7.98 19.08 -20.47
N GLU A 254 -6.98 19.84 -20.93
CA GLU A 254 -5.73 19.28 -21.44
C GLU A 254 -4.95 18.53 -20.35
N MET A 255 -4.82 19.11 -19.15
CA MET A 255 -4.17 18.44 -18.01
C MET A 255 -4.87 17.13 -17.65
N LEU A 256 -6.20 17.12 -17.64
CA LEU A 256 -7.00 15.92 -17.37
C LEU A 256 -6.78 14.83 -18.43
N LYS A 257 -6.67 15.21 -19.71
CA LYS A 257 -6.37 14.27 -20.80
C LYS A 257 -4.97 13.66 -20.68
N LYS A 258 -4.01 14.41 -20.13
CA LYS A 258 -2.64 13.94 -19.91
C LYS A 258 -2.47 13.15 -18.60
N GLY A 259 -3.42 13.27 -17.68
CA GLY A 259 -3.30 12.69 -16.33
C GLY A 259 -2.46 13.52 -15.37
N ASP A 260 -2.22 14.80 -15.67
CA ASP A 260 -1.35 15.67 -14.87
C ASP A 260 -2.04 16.19 -13.60
N VAL A 261 -3.36 16.09 -13.51
CA VAL A 261 -4.12 16.54 -12.32
C VAL A 261 -4.01 15.47 -11.22
N VAL A 262 -3.54 15.88 -10.05
CA VAL A 262 -3.38 14.99 -8.91
C VAL A 262 -4.68 14.96 -8.13
N PHE A 263 -5.30 13.79 -8.05
CA PHE A 263 -6.51 13.56 -7.28
C PHE A 263 -6.24 12.80 -5.98
N ARG A 264 -7.15 12.95 -5.02
CA ARG A 264 -7.33 12.04 -3.90
C ARG A 264 -7.62 10.65 -4.45
N GLU A 265 -6.69 9.74 -4.24
CA GLU A 265 -6.71 8.34 -4.72
C GLU A 265 -7.93 7.52 -4.26
N ARG A 266 -8.17 6.35 -4.85
CA ARG A 266 -9.12 5.34 -4.32
C ARG A 266 -10.55 5.84 -4.08
N PHE A 267 -11.06 6.70 -4.97
CA PHE A 267 -12.37 7.32 -4.80
C PHE A 267 -13.51 6.30 -4.65
N GLN A 268 -13.51 5.24 -5.46
CA GLN A 268 -14.58 4.23 -5.42
C GLN A 268 -14.54 3.41 -4.14
N GLU A 269 -13.34 3.02 -3.71
CA GLU A 269 -13.08 2.28 -2.48
C GLU A 269 -13.49 3.12 -1.26
N ARG A 270 -13.13 4.42 -1.22
CA ARG A 270 -13.59 5.36 -0.18
C ARG A 270 -15.11 5.45 -0.14
N LYS A 271 -15.78 5.62 -1.28
CA LYS A 271 -17.24 5.73 -1.33
C LYS A 271 -17.92 4.45 -0.86
N LYS A 272 -17.40 3.29 -1.24
CA LYS A 272 -17.88 1.97 -0.80
C LYS A 272 -17.68 1.80 0.71
N PHE A 273 -16.53 2.21 1.24
CA PHE A 273 -16.24 2.21 2.67
C PHE A 273 -17.15 3.18 3.45
N ASP A 274 -17.38 4.38 2.93
CA ASP A 274 -18.28 5.36 3.52
C ASP A 274 -19.70 4.81 3.65
N PHE A 275 -20.20 4.11 2.62
CA PHE A 275 -21.50 3.44 2.69
C PHE A 275 -21.55 2.36 3.78
N LEU A 276 -20.45 1.61 3.98
CA LEU A 276 -20.34 0.64 5.06
C LEU A 276 -20.37 1.34 6.43
N VAL A 277 -19.65 2.45 6.60
CA VAL A 277 -19.63 3.25 7.83
C VAL A 277 -21.02 3.80 8.15
N ASP A 278 -21.71 4.37 7.15
CA ASP A 278 -23.07 4.88 7.29
C ASP A 278 -24.04 3.75 7.67
N SER A 279 -23.93 2.58 7.03
CA SER A 279 -24.73 1.41 7.36
C SER A 279 -24.54 0.95 8.80
N ILE A 280 -23.30 0.94 9.31
CA ILE A 280 -23.01 0.60 10.72
C ILE A 280 -23.63 1.67 11.64
N LEU A 281 -23.47 2.95 11.32
CA LEU A 281 -23.98 4.06 12.13
C LEU A 281 -25.50 4.00 12.27
N GLU A 282 -26.22 3.86 11.16
CA GLU A 282 -27.68 3.79 11.11
C GLU A 282 -28.25 2.60 11.89
N ASN A 283 -27.55 1.47 11.90
CA ASN A 283 -27.99 0.25 12.56
C ASN A 283 -27.41 0.06 13.98
N SER A 284 -26.65 1.03 14.49
CA SER A 284 -26.00 0.94 15.81
C SER A 284 -26.92 1.19 17.01
N ALA A 285 -28.22 1.46 16.76
CA ALA A 285 -29.17 1.89 17.78
C ALA A 285 -28.70 3.11 18.61
N GLY A 286 -27.90 3.99 18.01
CA GLY A 286 -27.37 5.21 18.63
C GLY A 286 -26.13 5.01 19.51
N GLU A 287 -25.46 3.85 19.45
CA GLU A 287 -24.22 3.61 20.19
C GLU A 287 -23.06 4.50 19.71
N TYR A 288 -23.03 4.84 18.42
CA TYR A 288 -22.03 5.72 17.84
C TYR A 288 -22.64 7.10 17.55
N ALA A 289 -21.89 8.13 17.91
CA ALA A 289 -22.32 9.53 17.74
C ALA A 289 -22.13 10.04 16.31
N ASP A 290 -21.13 9.53 15.60
CA ASP A 290 -20.70 10.01 14.30
C ASP A 290 -19.90 8.93 13.54
N ARG A 291 -19.67 9.20 12.25
CA ARG A 291 -18.86 8.37 11.35
C ARG A 291 -17.42 8.22 11.82
N GLN A 292 -16.85 9.29 12.41
CA GLN A 292 -15.45 9.33 12.81
C GLN A 292 -15.13 8.21 13.80
N LYS A 293 -15.96 8.00 14.83
CA LYS A 293 -15.76 6.92 15.81
C LYS A 293 -15.69 5.53 15.18
N ILE A 294 -16.51 5.27 14.16
CA ILE A 294 -16.51 3.99 13.45
C ILE A 294 -15.25 3.88 12.60
N THR A 295 -14.90 4.93 11.83
CA THR A 295 -13.65 4.98 11.05
C THR A 295 -12.42 4.77 11.93
N GLU A 296 -12.37 5.34 13.14
CA GLU A 296 -11.28 5.13 14.09
C GLU A 296 -11.15 3.67 14.55
N LEU A 297 -12.25 2.91 14.64
CA LEU A 297 -12.19 1.48 14.92
C LEU A 297 -11.53 0.69 13.78
N PHE A 298 -11.84 1.05 12.54
CA PHE A 298 -11.19 0.47 11.36
C PHE A 298 -9.70 0.84 11.29
N MET A 299 -9.35 2.11 11.51
CA MET A 299 -7.95 2.55 11.55
C MET A 299 -7.17 1.83 12.64
N ARG A 300 -7.72 1.71 13.86
CA ARG A 300 -7.10 0.92 14.93
C ARG A 300 -6.94 -0.55 14.55
N ALA A 301 -7.94 -1.14 13.90
CA ALA A 301 -7.86 -2.53 13.45
C ALA A 301 -6.77 -2.74 12.40
N HIS A 302 -6.63 -1.79 11.46
CA HIS A 302 -5.58 -1.75 10.45
C HIS A 302 -4.18 -1.61 11.07
N PHE A 303 -3.95 -0.58 11.88
CA PHE A 303 -2.62 -0.29 12.41
C PHE A 303 -2.17 -1.20 13.56
N SER A 304 -3.07 -1.56 14.48
CA SER A 304 -2.71 -2.38 15.66
C SER A 304 -2.96 -3.88 15.50
N GLY A 305 -3.62 -4.30 14.43
CA GLY A 305 -4.00 -5.70 14.21
C GLY A 305 -5.22 -6.15 15.04
N ARG A 306 -5.81 -5.30 15.88
CA ARG A 306 -6.91 -5.69 16.78
C ARG A 306 -8.27 -5.70 16.07
N LEU A 307 -8.60 -6.80 15.38
CA LEU A 307 -9.87 -6.95 14.64
C LEU A 307 -11.09 -7.20 15.54
N LEU A 308 -10.91 -7.84 16.70
CA LEU A 308 -12.05 -8.32 17.50
C LEU A 308 -13.02 -7.20 17.95
N PRO A 309 -12.55 -6.03 18.42
CA PRO A 309 -13.45 -4.92 18.73
C PRO A 309 -14.29 -4.53 17.52
N LEU A 310 -13.66 -4.33 16.36
CA LEU A 310 -14.33 -3.96 15.12
C LEU A 310 -15.35 -5.02 14.67
N ALA A 311 -14.96 -6.30 14.70
CA ALA A 311 -15.85 -7.40 14.34
C ALA A 311 -17.12 -7.41 15.21
N ARG A 312 -16.99 -7.18 16.52
CA ARG A 312 -18.15 -7.09 17.43
C ARG A 312 -19.08 -5.94 17.07
N VAL A 313 -18.53 -4.79 16.67
CA VAL A 313 -19.31 -3.62 16.26
C VAL A 313 -20.11 -3.92 14.98
N ILE A 314 -19.44 -4.50 13.99
CA ILE A 314 -20.07 -4.88 12.72
C ILE A 314 -21.17 -5.92 12.97
N GLU A 315 -20.88 -6.99 13.72
CA GLU A 315 -21.83 -8.06 14.02
C GLU A 315 -23.04 -7.59 14.83
N LYS A 316 -22.82 -6.67 15.79
CA LYS A 316 -23.90 -6.09 16.60
C LYS A 316 -24.82 -5.20 15.77
N SER A 317 -24.25 -4.42 14.85
CA SER A 317 -25.00 -3.44 14.05
C SER A 317 -25.67 -4.09 12.83
N LEU A 318 -24.97 -4.96 12.11
CA LEU A 318 -25.41 -5.53 10.84
C LEU A 318 -25.89 -6.98 10.95
N GLY A 319 -25.87 -7.56 12.14
CA GLY A 319 -26.31 -8.93 12.42
C GLY A 319 -25.20 -9.98 12.32
N LYS A 320 -25.52 -11.20 12.78
CA LYS A 320 -24.55 -12.29 12.89
C LYS A 320 -24.03 -12.74 11.52
N GLY A 321 -22.70 -12.88 11.38
CA GLY A 321 -21.99 -13.26 10.16
C GLY A 321 -21.65 -12.09 9.23
N SER A 322 -22.10 -10.88 9.56
CA SER A 322 -21.87 -9.70 8.73
C SER A 322 -20.40 -9.34 8.62
N PHE A 323 -19.55 -9.62 9.61
CA PHE A 323 -18.11 -9.33 9.51
C PHE A 323 -17.47 -10.10 8.37
N ARG A 324 -17.80 -11.39 8.23
CA ARG A 324 -17.34 -12.22 7.11
C ARG A 324 -17.89 -11.72 5.79
N LYS A 325 -19.19 -11.39 5.75
CA LYS A 325 -19.83 -10.88 4.54
C LYS A 325 -19.15 -9.59 4.06
N VAL A 326 -18.85 -8.65 4.96
CA VAL A 326 -18.10 -7.43 4.62
C VAL A 326 -16.71 -7.78 4.10
N ALA A 327 -16.03 -8.77 4.69
CA ALA A 327 -14.73 -9.24 4.20
C ALA A 327 -14.78 -9.69 2.74
N GLU A 328 -15.82 -10.44 2.38
CA GLU A 328 -16.09 -10.98 1.04
C GLU A 328 -16.57 -9.89 0.06
N ASP A 329 -17.47 -9.01 0.49
CA ASP A 329 -17.99 -7.90 -0.31
C ASP A 329 -16.88 -6.90 -0.70
N PHE A 330 -15.80 -6.84 0.08
CA PHE A 330 -14.61 -6.00 -0.14
C PHE A 330 -13.37 -6.84 -0.53
N ALA A 331 -13.56 -8.07 -1.00
CA ALA A 331 -12.46 -8.91 -1.44
C ALA A 331 -12.00 -8.59 -2.87
N GLU A 332 -10.71 -8.73 -3.09
CA GLU A 332 -10.10 -8.79 -4.42
C GLU A 332 -9.81 -10.25 -4.77
N TYR A 333 -10.18 -10.66 -5.99
CA TYR A 333 -10.04 -12.03 -6.47
C TYR A 333 -9.01 -12.10 -7.60
N TRP A 334 -8.03 -12.99 -7.46
CA TRP A 334 -6.98 -13.22 -8.45
C TRP A 334 -7.35 -14.44 -9.30
N ASP A 335 -7.58 -14.21 -10.59
CA ASP A 335 -7.87 -15.28 -11.57
C ASP A 335 -6.56 -15.76 -12.21
N PHE A 336 -5.90 -16.73 -11.57
CA PHE A 336 -4.63 -17.30 -12.04
C PHE A 336 -4.74 -17.97 -13.42
N GLU A 337 -5.94 -18.38 -13.87
CA GLU A 337 -6.10 -19.02 -15.18
C GLU A 337 -6.03 -18.01 -16.33
N LYS A 338 -6.45 -16.76 -16.12
CA LYS A 338 -6.32 -15.70 -17.14
C LYS A 338 -4.91 -15.13 -17.29
N GLU A 339 -4.06 -15.25 -16.27
CA GLU A 339 -2.66 -14.80 -16.35
C GLU A 339 -1.72 -15.80 -17.03
N ASN A 340 -2.13 -17.07 -17.19
CA ASN A 340 -1.31 -18.09 -17.87
C ASN A 340 -1.18 -17.87 -19.40
N GLU A 341 -2.07 -17.09 -20.04
CA GLU A 341 -1.86 -16.63 -21.43
C GLU A 341 -0.86 -15.45 -21.51
N ALA A 342 -0.54 -14.81 -20.39
CA ALA A 342 0.47 -13.76 -20.26
C ALA A 342 1.70 -14.27 -19.47
N ALA A 343 2.16 -15.48 -19.78
CA ALA A 343 3.29 -16.17 -19.15
C ALA A 343 4.63 -15.40 -19.27
N THR A 344 4.79 -14.35 -18.49
CA THR A 344 6.06 -13.76 -18.03
C THR A 344 5.84 -12.86 -16.81
N PHE A 345 4.73 -12.99 -16.07
CA PHE A 345 4.41 -12.12 -14.95
C PHE A 345 4.68 -12.83 -13.62
N LYS A 346 5.74 -12.40 -12.94
CA LYS A 346 5.92 -12.64 -11.51
C LYS A 346 5.87 -11.26 -10.87
N SER A 347 4.93 -11.06 -9.96
CA SER A 347 4.72 -9.78 -9.29
C SER A 347 5.86 -9.43 -8.34
N PHE A 348 5.92 -8.19 -7.87
CA PHE A 348 7.00 -7.73 -7.01
C PHE A 348 7.11 -8.53 -5.68
N ASN A 349 5.98 -8.95 -5.08
CA ASN A 349 5.99 -9.78 -3.86
C ASN A 349 5.98 -11.29 -4.17
N GLU A 350 5.33 -11.76 -5.24
CA GLU A 350 5.32 -13.20 -5.60
C GLU A 350 6.60 -13.62 -6.33
N GLN A 351 7.32 -12.71 -6.97
CA GLN A 351 8.68 -12.98 -7.47
C GLN A 351 9.60 -13.28 -6.30
N ASP A 352 9.54 -12.42 -5.27
CA ASP A 352 10.30 -12.59 -4.03
C ASP A 352 9.92 -13.91 -3.34
N MET A 353 8.62 -14.19 -3.21
CA MET A 353 8.13 -15.42 -2.57
C MET A 353 8.36 -16.68 -3.39
N GLY A 354 8.10 -16.65 -4.69
CA GLY A 354 8.30 -17.80 -5.58
C GLY A 354 9.76 -18.22 -5.68
N GLU A 355 10.70 -17.28 -5.50
CA GLU A 355 12.12 -17.56 -5.42
C GLU A 355 12.54 -18.11 -4.05
N LEU A 356 12.00 -17.55 -2.96
CA LEU A 356 12.16 -18.07 -1.61
C LEU A 356 11.70 -19.54 -1.52
N LEU A 357 10.51 -19.83 -2.07
CA LEU A 357 9.92 -21.15 -2.16
C LEU A 357 10.80 -22.15 -2.90
N ALA A 358 11.33 -21.75 -4.06
CA ALA A 358 12.20 -22.60 -4.87
C ALA A 358 13.49 -22.96 -4.13
N LYS A 359 14.07 -22.00 -3.40
CA LYS A 359 15.28 -22.22 -2.61
C LYS A 359 15.02 -23.20 -1.46
N ARG A 360 13.98 -22.97 -0.66
CA ARG A 360 13.64 -23.85 0.48
C ARG A 360 13.33 -25.28 0.04
N LYS A 361 12.69 -25.43 -1.12
CA LYS A 361 12.49 -26.75 -1.73
C LYS A 361 13.82 -27.43 -2.06
N ALA A 362 14.76 -26.72 -2.68
CA ALA A 362 16.08 -27.25 -3.01
C ALA A 362 16.88 -27.62 -1.75
N GLU A 363 16.84 -26.80 -0.70
CA GLU A 363 17.50 -27.08 0.59
C GLU A 363 16.90 -28.30 1.30
N ALA A 364 15.56 -28.45 1.25
CA ALA A 364 14.87 -29.61 1.79
C ALA A 364 15.26 -30.90 1.05
N GLU A 365 15.30 -30.86 -0.28
CA GLU A 365 15.75 -31.98 -1.12
C GLU A 365 17.23 -32.35 -0.85
N GLU A 366 18.10 -31.35 -0.65
CA GLU A 366 19.51 -31.59 -0.31
C GLU A 366 19.66 -32.20 1.10
N LEU A 367 18.88 -31.72 2.08
CA LEU A 367 18.88 -32.26 3.43
C LEU A 367 18.42 -33.73 3.43
N GLU A 368 17.35 -34.05 2.71
CA GLU A 368 16.84 -35.41 2.56
C GLU A 368 17.89 -36.32 1.90
N LYS A 369 18.59 -35.82 0.87
CA LYS A 369 19.71 -36.53 0.24
C LYS A 369 20.85 -36.81 1.22
N ARG A 370 21.29 -35.83 2.01
CA ARG A 370 22.35 -36.01 3.02
C ARG A 370 21.95 -37.00 4.12
N GLN A 371 20.69 -36.96 4.54
CA GLN A 371 20.16 -37.93 5.51
C GLN A 371 20.18 -39.35 4.94
N LYS A 372 19.78 -39.51 3.67
CA LYS A 372 19.83 -40.80 2.97
C LYS A 372 21.26 -41.32 2.83
N GLU A 373 22.20 -40.49 2.38
CA GLU A 373 23.63 -40.85 2.28
C GLU A 373 24.21 -41.27 3.65
N LYS A 374 23.84 -40.55 4.72
CA LYS A 374 24.25 -40.89 6.08
C LYS A 374 23.69 -42.25 6.52
N MET A 375 22.43 -42.55 6.21
CA MET A 375 21.81 -43.84 6.51
C MET A 375 22.49 -44.98 5.73
N GLU A 376 22.76 -44.79 4.43
CA GLU A 376 23.47 -45.75 3.61
C GLU A 376 24.90 -46.01 4.12
N MET A 377 25.60 -44.97 4.59
CA MET A 377 26.91 -45.10 5.24
C MET A 377 26.85 -45.89 6.55
N LEU A 378 25.82 -45.65 7.38
CA LEU A 378 25.61 -46.39 8.63
C LEU A 378 25.30 -47.86 8.35
N GLU A 379 24.38 -48.16 7.41
CA GLU A 379 24.07 -49.53 7.00
C GLU A 379 25.30 -50.26 6.44
N LYS A 380 26.13 -49.56 5.65
CA LYS A 380 27.39 -50.12 5.15
C LYS A 380 28.38 -50.37 6.27
N ALA A 381 28.54 -49.45 7.21
CA ALA A 381 29.42 -49.62 8.36
C ALA A 381 28.97 -50.76 9.27
N GLU A 382 27.66 -51.00 9.37
CA GLU A 382 27.07 -52.13 10.10
C GLU A 382 27.37 -53.46 9.40
N LYS A 383 27.15 -53.55 8.08
CA LYS A 383 27.50 -54.72 7.27
C LYS A 383 28.99 -55.05 7.30
N ASP A 384 29.84 -54.03 7.32
CA ASP A 384 31.29 -54.16 7.40
C ASP A 384 31.80 -54.54 8.81
N GLY A 385 30.92 -54.64 9.82
CA GLY A 385 31.30 -54.92 11.21
C GLY A 385 32.09 -53.80 11.88
N LYS A 386 32.00 -52.57 11.36
CA LYS A 386 32.72 -51.38 11.86
C LYS A 386 31.92 -50.57 12.88
N LEU A 387 30.62 -50.83 13.00
CA LEU A 387 29.79 -50.29 14.09
C LEU A 387 29.96 -51.16 15.34
N PHE A 388 31.04 -50.91 16.09
CA PHE A 388 31.18 -51.46 17.44
C PHE A 388 30.24 -50.70 18.38
N VAL A 389 29.08 -51.29 18.64
CA VAL A 389 28.24 -50.92 19.79
C VAL A 389 29.03 -51.29 21.04
N LYS A 390 29.41 -50.28 21.83
CA LYS A 390 29.96 -50.45 23.17
C LYS A 390 28.86 -50.24 24.20
#